data_AF-L2GUC4-F1
#
_entry.id   AF-L2GUC4-F1
#
_cell.length_a   1.000
_cell.length_b   1.000
_cell.length_c   1.000
_cell.angle_alpha   90.00
_cell.angle_beta   90.00
_cell.angle_gamma   90.00
#
_symmetry.space_group_name_H-M   'P 1'
#
loop_
_entity.id
_entity.type
_entity.pdbx_description
1 polymer ?
#
loop_
_entity_poly.entity_id
_entity_poly.type
_entity_poly.pdbx_seq_one_letter_code
_entity_poly.pdbx_strand_id
1 'polypeptide(L)'
;MIRSAVLFLGCFLIIFGIVDCLSSVEYKSYVRANGAARYVYLTNICAYVSIVCFTFGLILRIGKVITAKRYFFARLTTLRKQLVLRRCYVSVLPFMLTVNSTVMSGYWYLFFTDQDSIVTREPGTDHKPNTFINLCKHFVPWIVTLIEALFVRARYTVRTFAAVVVFAVLYYTLIRTYHAHSGKWPYKFFNGQSYTKVLVLVCVFALAGLVIAYTILKVHEFVRRNYLDRQKSNKPG
;
A
#
# COMPACT_ATOMS: atom_id res chain seq x y z
N MET A 1 -7.91 7.16 20.22
CA MET A 1 -6.49 7.54 20.26
C MET A 1 -5.60 6.52 19.56
N ILE A 2 -5.60 5.24 19.96
CA ILE A 2 -4.76 4.17 19.37
C ILE A 2 -4.73 4.18 17.83
N ARG A 3 -5.89 4.15 17.17
CA ARG A 3 -5.93 4.14 15.69
C ARG A 3 -5.32 5.39 15.03
N SER A 4 -5.41 6.56 15.65
CA SER A 4 -4.76 7.77 15.12
C SER A 4 -3.24 7.68 15.28
N ALA A 5 -2.77 7.12 16.39
CA ALA A 5 -1.34 6.86 16.60
C ALA A 5 -0.80 5.87 15.56
N VAL A 6 -1.55 4.80 15.24
CA VAL A 6 -1.16 3.84 14.18
C VAL A 6 -1.00 4.51 12.82
N LEU A 7 -1.95 5.36 12.41
CA LEU A 7 -1.87 6.08 11.14
C LEU A 7 -0.71 7.07 11.09
N PHE A 8 -0.51 7.83 12.18
CA PHE A 8 0.58 8.80 12.27
C PHE A 8 1.96 8.12 12.26
N LEU A 9 2.16 7.12 13.12
CA LEU A 9 3.40 6.34 13.18
C LEU A 9 3.65 5.62 11.85
N GLY A 10 2.60 5.10 11.22
CA GLY A 10 2.66 4.51 9.88
C GLY A 10 3.20 5.50 8.85
N CYS A 11 2.61 6.70 8.74
CA CYS A 11 3.12 7.76 7.86
C CYS A 11 4.59 8.08 8.15
N PHE A 12 4.93 8.29 9.42
CA PHE A 12 6.28 8.63 9.84
C PHE A 12 7.30 7.57 9.41
N LEU A 13 7.03 6.30 9.70
CA LEU A 13 7.93 5.19 9.35
C LEU A 13 8.05 5.01 7.83
N ILE A 14 6.98 5.22 7.06
CA ILE A 14 7.04 5.14 5.60
C ILE A 14 7.89 6.28 5.04
N ILE A 15 7.70 7.52 5.52
CA ILE A 15 8.51 8.67 5.13
C ILE A 15 9.97 8.42 5.47
N PHE A 16 10.26 7.93 6.68
CA PHE A 16 11.59 7.55 7.12
C PHE A 16 12.23 6.54 6.17
N GLY A 17 11.47 5.52 5.75
CA GLY A 17 11.87 4.57 4.73
C GLY A 17 12.20 5.25 3.40
N ILE A 18 11.27 6.03 2.84
CA ILE A 18 11.43 6.68 1.52
C ILE A 18 12.63 7.63 1.47
N VAL A 19 12.84 8.44 2.51
CA VAL A 19 13.97 9.39 2.60
C VAL A 19 15.31 8.66 2.72
N ASP A 20 15.26 7.38 3.10
CA ASP A 20 16.41 6.50 3.22
C ASP A 20 17.48 7.05 4.16
N CYS A 21 17.04 7.57 5.31
CA CYS A 21 17.89 8.34 6.23
C CYS A 21 19.17 7.58 6.62
N LEU A 22 19.11 6.24 6.67
CA LEU A 22 20.20 5.36 7.11
C LEU A 22 21.15 4.89 6.00
N SER A 23 20.89 5.21 4.72
CA SER A 23 21.84 4.90 3.64
C SER A 23 23.04 5.85 3.62
N SER A 24 24.18 5.33 3.19
CA SER A 24 25.40 6.12 2.95
C SER A 24 25.18 7.24 1.94
N VAL A 25 26.02 8.27 1.99
CA VAL A 25 25.92 9.45 1.11
C VAL A 25 26.19 9.03 -0.34
N GLU A 26 27.12 8.12 -0.54
CA GLU A 26 27.53 7.53 -1.81
C GLU A 26 26.35 6.80 -2.47
N TYR A 27 25.69 5.90 -1.73
CA TYR A 27 24.51 5.20 -2.20
C TYR A 27 23.37 6.18 -2.54
N LYS A 28 23.12 7.17 -1.69
CA LYS A 28 22.11 8.21 -1.98
C LYS A 28 22.42 8.98 -3.25
N SER A 29 23.69 9.27 -3.52
CA SER A 29 24.16 9.96 -4.72
C SER A 29 24.05 9.07 -5.96
N TYR A 30 24.44 7.81 -5.87
CA TYR A 30 24.27 6.80 -6.93
C TYR A 30 22.79 6.64 -7.32
N VAL A 31 21.89 6.46 -6.35
CA VAL A 31 20.45 6.32 -6.62
C VAL A 31 19.86 7.66 -7.13
N ARG A 32 20.44 8.82 -6.77
CA ARG A 32 20.00 10.15 -7.28
C ARG A 32 20.42 10.37 -8.73
N ALA A 33 21.63 9.95 -9.10
CA ALA A 33 22.11 9.99 -10.49
C ALA A 33 21.23 9.13 -11.42
N ASN A 34 20.64 8.05 -10.90
CA ASN A 34 19.66 7.21 -11.60
C ASN A 34 18.19 7.67 -11.39
N GLY A 35 17.99 8.93 -11.00
CA GLY A 35 16.81 9.46 -10.30
C GLY A 35 15.44 9.28 -10.97
N ALA A 36 15.36 9.22 -12.31
CA ALA A 36 14.09 9.01 -13.01
C ALA A 36 13.46 7.64 -12.70
N ALA A 37 14.27 6.62 -12.39
CA ALA A 37 13.78 5.29 -12.04
C ALA A 37 12.96 5.29 -10.74
N ARG A 38 13.28 6.20 -9.79
CA ARG A 38 12.71 6.19 -8.42
C ARG A 38 11.17 6.26 -8.44
N TYR A 39 10.57 7.05 -9.32
CA TYR A 39 9.12 7.22 -9.37
C TYR A 39 8.37 6.12 -10.12
N VAL A 40 9.10 5.24 -10.82
CA VAL A 40 8.53 4.13 -11.62
C VAL A 40 8.44 2.84 -10.80
N TYR A 41 9.21 2.71 -9.72
CA TYR A 41 9.11 1.57 -8.81
C TYR A 41 7.76 1.54 -8.11
N LEU A 42 7.07 0.41 -8.22
CA LEU A 42 5.79 0.15 -7.57
C LEU A 42 5.87 0.41 -6.06
N THR A 43 6.95 0.01 -5.39
CA THR A 43 7.16 0.27 -3.96
C THR A 43 7.01 1.75 -3.61
N ASN A 44 7.63 2.64 -4.37
CA ASN A 44 7.59 4.08 -4.09
C ASN A 44 6.20 4.66 -4.38
N ILE A 45 5.58 4.27 -5.49
CA ILE A 45 4.18 4.63 -5.80
C ILE A 45 3.26 4.21 -4.64
N CYS A 46 3.39 2.97 -4.17
CA CYS A 46 2.57 2.44 -3.08
C CYS A 46 2.81 3.17 -1.76
N ALA A 47 4.07 3.50 -1.47
CA ALA A 47 4.45 4.24 -0.27
C ALA A 47 3.84 5.66 -0.27
N TYR A 48 3.94 6.39 -1.40
CA TYR A 48 3.32 7.71 -1.55
C TYR A 48 1.79 7.66 -1.43
N VAL A 49 1.14 6.75 -2.15
CA VAL A 49 -0.32 6.62 -2.09
C VAL A 49 -0.77 6.18 -0.68
N SER A 50 0.01 5.36 0.02
CA SER A 50 -0.25 4.99 1.42
C SER A 50 -0.16 6.18 2.37
N ILE A 51 0.86 7.05 2.23
CA ILE A 51 0.97 8.29 3.02
C ILE A 51 -0.26 9.19 2.79
N VAL A 52 -0.68 9.37 1.54
CA VAL A 52 -1.87 10.15 1.20
C VAL A 52 -3.13 9.53 1.83
N CYS A 53 -3.29 8.21 1.70
CA CYS A 53 -4.42 7.47 2.26
C CYS A 53 -4.47 7.59 3.79
N PHE A 54 -3.35 7.44 4.48
CA PHE A 54 -3.29 7.50 5.95
C PHE A 54 -3.49 8.92 6.47
N THR A 55 -2.91 9.92 5.80
CA THR A 55 -3.15 11.34 6.08
C THR A 55 -4.62 11.68 5.92
N PHE A 56 -5.27 11.20 4.85
CA PHE A 56 -6.71 11.36 4.67
C PHE A 56 -7.53 10.69 5.79
N GLY A 57 -7.12 9.49 6.22
CA GLY A 57 -7.70 8.81 7.38
C GLY A 57 -7.56 9.60 8.70
N LEU A 58 -6.42 10.27 8.91
CA LEU A 58 -6.19 11.15 10.06
C LEU A 58 -7.10 12.38 10.02
N ILE A 59 -7.16 13.06 8.87
CA ILE A 59 -8.02 14.24 8.66
C ILE A 59 -9.49 13.91 8.97
N LEU A 60 -9.99 12.76 8.50
CA LEU A 60 -11.36 12.34 8.78
C LEU A 60 -11.66 12.16 10.27
N ARG A 61 -10.66 11.70 11.04
CA ARG A 61 -10.82 11.49 12.49
C ARG A 61 -10.78 12.80 13.26
N ILE A 62 -9.81 13.65 12.94
CA ILE A 62 -9.67 14.97 13.57
C ILE A 62 -10.93 15.78 13.28
N GLY A 63 -11.39 15.77 12.03
CA GLY A 63 -12.63 16.43 11.61
C GLY A 63 -13.85 15.95 12.40
N LYS A 64 -13.96 14.64 12.69
CA LYS A 64 -15.05 14.10 13.52
C LYS A 64 -15.02 14.66 14.95
N VAL A 65 -13.85 14.75 15.56
CA VAL A 65 -13.67 15.30 16.92
C VAL A 65 -14.04 16.78 16.97
N ILE A 66 -13.62 17.56 15.97
CA ILE A 66 -13.92 19.00 15.86
C ILE A 66 -15.42 19.22 15.63
N THR A 67 -16.05 18.42 14.76
CA THR A 67 -17.46 18.57 14.40
C THR A 67 -18.40 18.24 15.56
N ALA A 68 -17.97 17.35 16.47
CA ALA A 68 -18.70 17.07 17.69
C ALA A 68 -18.87 18.30 18.61
N LYS A 69 -18.03 19.34 18.44
CA LYS A 69 -18.02 20.55 19.27
C LYS A 69 -18.77 21.76 18.66
N ARG A 70 -19.39 21.64 17.47
CA ARG A 70 -20.03 22.78 16.76
C ARG A 70 -21.55 22.85 16.96
N TYR A 71 -22.11 24.07 16.88
CA TYR A 71 -23.55 24.37 16.90
C TYR A 71 -24.36 23.65 15.81
N PHE A 72 -25.66 23.44 16.06
CA PHE A 72 -26.53 22.48 15.36
C PHE A 72 -26.60 22.62 13.82
N PHE A 73 -26.78 23.83 13.26
CA PHE A 73 -26.91 23.99 11.80
C PHE A 73 -25.59 23.82 11.04
N ALA A 74 -24.49 24.36 11.56
CA ALA A 74 -23.14 24.15 11.01
C ALA A 74 -22.71 22.67 11.08
N ARG A 75 -23.31 21.90 12.00
CA ARG A 75 -23.08 20.47 12.19
C ARG A 75 -23.69 19.64 11.04
N LEU A 76 -24.90 19.94 10.59
CA LEU A 76 -25.62 19.15 9.56
C LEU A 76 -24.89 19.11 8.20
N THR A 77 -24.49 20.26 7.67
CA THR A 77 -23.77 20.34 6.38
C THR A 77 -22.39 19.69 6.46
N THR A 78 -21.69 19.86 7.58
CA THR A 78 -20.37 19.26 7.85
C THR A 78 -20.47 17.73 7.94
N LEU A 79 -21.53 17.20 8.58
CA LEU A 79 -21.76 15.76 8.69
C LEU A 79 -21.98 15.11 7.32
N ARG A 80 -22.76 15.72 6.42
CA ARG A 80 -22.98 15.18 5.07
C ARG A 80 -21.66 15.08 4.28
N LYS A 81 -20.83 16.12 4.32
CA LYS A 81 -19.49 16.11 3.69
C LYS A 81 -18.59 15.03 4.29
N GLN A 82 -18.57 14.89 5.61
CA GLN A 82 -17.80 13.84 6.28
C GLN A 82 -18.26 12.42 5.93
N LEU A 83 -19.57 12.22 5.74
CA LEU A 83 -20.10 10.92 5.32
C LEU A 83 -19.63 10.54 3.92
N VAL A 84 -19.64 11.49 2.96
CA VAL A 84 -19.16 11.24 1.59
C VAL A 84 -17.66 10.90 1.62
N LEU A 85 -16.84 11.72 2.27
CA LEU A 85 -15.40 11.49 2.35
C LEU A 85 -15.07 10.16 3.05
N ARG A 86 -15.81 9.82 4.11
CA ARG A 86 -15.68 8.52 4.79
C ARG A 86 -16.04 7.36 3.87
N ARG A 87 -17.09 7.47 3.05
CA ARG A 87 -17.46 6.43 2.07
C ARG A 87 -16.35 6.25 1.03
N CYS A 88 -15.80 7.33 0.50
CA CYS A 88 -14.67 7.28 -0.42
C CYS A 88 -13.47 6.58 0.23
N TYR A 89 -13.09 6.99 1.44
CA TYR A 89 -11.99 6.39 2.18
C TYR A 89 -12.15 4.88 2.38
N VAL A 90 -13.32 4.45 2.87
CA VAL A 90 -13.62 3.02 3.11
C VAL A 90 -13.61 2.22 1.81
N SER A 91 -14.02 2.84 0.69
CA SER A 91 -14.04 2.18 -0.62
C SER A 91 -12.64 2.01 -1.22
N VAL A 92 -11.69 2.88 -0.86
CA VAL A 92 -10.30 2.85 -1.34
C VAL A 92 -9.44 1.86 -0.55
N LEU A 93 -9.74 1.60 0.73
CA LEU A 93 -8.91 0.73 1.58
C LEU A 93 -8.71 -0.71 1.05
N PRO A 94 -9.72 -1.42 0.51
CA PRO A 94 -9.53 -2.74 -0.10
C PRO A 94 -8.58 -2.71 -1.31
N PHE A 95 -8.66 -1.65 -2.11
CA PHE A 95 -7.75 -1.44 -3.23
C PHE A 95 -6.31 -1.21 -2.73
N MET A 96 -6.14 -0.33 -1.74
CA MET A 96 -4.83 -0.08 -1.12
C MET A 96 -4.25 -1.34 -0.47
N LEU A 97 -5.07 -2.16 0.17
CA LEU A 97 -4.63 -3.41 0.76
C LEU A 97 -4.13 -4.39 -0.31
N THR A 98 -4.80 -4.44 -1.47
CA THR A 98 -4.38 -5.25 -2.63
C THR A 98 -3.01 -4.81 -3.14
N VAL A 99 -2.85 -3.52 -3.36
CA VAL A 99 -1.63 -2.92 -3.91
C VAL A 99 -0.46 -3.09 -2.93
N ASN A 100 -0.68 -2.82 -1.64
CA ASN A 100 0.34 -3.05 -0.61
C ASN A 100 0.64 -4.55 -0.41
N SER A 101 -0.33 -5.45 -0.58
CA SER A 101 -0.08 -6.90 -0.54
C SER A 101 0.76 -7.36 -1.73
N THR A 102 0.56 -6.75 -2.91
CA THR A 102 1.37 -7.00 -4.11
C THR A 102 2.84 -6.64 -3.86
N VAL A 103 3.09 -5.42 -3.34
CA VAL A 103 4.45 -4.97 -3.03
C VAL A 103 5.09 -5.79 -1.93
N MET A 104 4.37 -6.04 -0.84
CA MET A 104 4.88 -6.79 0.30
C MET A 104 5.26 -8.22 -0.12
N SER A 105 4.35 -8.95 -0.74
CA SER A 105 4.60 -10.33 -1.16
C SER A 105 5.68 -10.41 -2.25
N GLY A 106 5.61 -9.56 -3.27
CA GLY A 106 6.58 -9.57 -4.37
C GLY A 106 7.99 -9.23 -3.89
N TYR A 107 8.13 -8.21 -3.05
CA TYR A 107 9.44 -7.85 -2.50
C TYR A 107 10.02 -8.95 -1.62
N TRP A 108 9.25 -9.45 -0.63
CA TRP A 108 9.80 -10.44 0.30
C TRP A 108 10.05 -11.79 -0.37
N TYR A 109 9.21 -12.20 -1.32
CA TYR A 109 9.50 -13.36 -2.15
C TYR A 109 10.85 -13.22 -2.84
N LEU A 110 11.05 -12.14 -3.61
CA LEU A 110 12.31 -11.91 -4.31
C LEU A 110 13.49 -11.72 -3.35
N PHE A 111 13.28 -11.10 -2.19
CA PHE A 111 14.33 -10.93 -1.17
C PHE A 111 14.86 -12.27 -0.67
N PHE A 112 14.00 -13.29 -0.54
CA PHE A 112 14.41 -14.62 -0.09
C PHE A 112 14.86 -15.55 -1.22
N THR A 113 14.35 -15.38 -2.45
CA THR A 113 14.66 -16.29 -3.56
C THR A 113 15.75 -15.79 -4.50
N ASP A 114 15.79 -14.49 -4.76
CA ASP A 114 16.72 -13.85 -5.72
C ASP A 114 16.91 -12.38 -5.35
N GLN A 115 17.74 -12.14 -4.33
CA GLN A 115 18.00 -10.80 -3.82
C GLN A 115 18.62 -9.87 -4.88
N ASP A 116 19.31 -10.41 -5.88
CA ASP A 116 19.97 -9.62 -6.93
C ASP A 116 19.00 -9.00 -7.92
N SER A 117 17.80 -9.57 -8.03
CA SER A 117 16.70 -9.03 -8.83
C SER A 117 16.08 -7.75 -8.27
N ILE A 118 16.23 -7.49 -6.96
CA ILE A 118 15.64 -6.35 -6.26
C ILE A 118 16.66 -5.35 -5.70
N VAL A 119 17.90 -5.76 -5.46
CA VAL A 119 18.94 -4.87 -4.94
C VAL A 119 19.73 -4.26 -6.10
N THR A 120 19.66 -2.94 -6.21
CA THR A 120 20.65 -2.22 -7.02
C THR A 120 21.90 -2.09 -6.15
N ARG A 121 22.81 -3.07 -6.28
CA ARG A 121 24.12 -2.99 -5.62
C ARG A 121 24.93 -1.89 -6.30
N GLU A 122 25.55 -1.04 -5.50
CA GLU A 122 26.56 -0.12 -6.01
C GLU A 122 27.75 -0.97 -6.50
N PRO A 123 28.28 -0.72 -7.72
CA PRO A 123 29.40 -1.49 -8.24
C PRO A 123 30.61 -1.39 -7.30
N GLY A 124 31.16 -2.53 -6.87
CA GLY A 124 32.35 -2.58 -6.03
C GLY A 124 32.11 -2.42 -4.52
N THR A 125 30.85 -2.38 -4.05
CA THR A 125 30.55 -2.38 -2.61
C THR A 125 29.66 -3.56 -2.22
N ASP A 126 29.99 -4.21 -1.10
CA ASP A 126 29.17 -5.26 -0.46
C ASP A 126 27.99 -4.67 0.33
N HIS A 127 27.47 -3.52 -0.10
CA HIS A 127 26.45 -2.81 0.67
C HIS A 127 25.13 -3.58 0.62
N LYS A 128 24.84 -4.33 1.69
CA LYS A 128 23.55 -4.98 1.89
C LYS A 128 22.49 -3.92 2.19
N PRO A 129 21.32 -3.98 1.56
CA PRO A 129 20.27 -3.00 1.80
C PRO A 129 19.80 -3.11 3.26
N ASN A 130 19.61 -1.98 3.92
CA ASN A 130 19.21 -1.95 5.33
C ASN A 130 17.82 -2.58 5.52
N THR A 131 17.76 -3.71 6.23
CA THR A 131 16.52 -4.47 6.47
C THR A 131 15.42 -3.62 7.12
N PHE A 132 15.77 -2.72 8.04
CA PHE A 132 14.79 -1.85 8.69
C PHE A 132 14.16 -0.86 7.70
N ILE A 133 14.97 -0.25 6.83
CA ILE A 133 14.45 0.61 5.76
C ILE A 133 13.51 -0.17 4.83
N ASN A 134 13.85 -1.42 4.51
CA ASN A 134 13.00 -2.25 3.68
C ASN A 134 11.69 -2.63 4.37
N LEU A 135 11.71 -2.92 5.67
CA LEU A 135 10.50 -3.10 6.48
C LEU A 135 9.61 -1.84 6.43
N CYS A 136 10.21 -0.65 6.59
CA CYS A 136 9.50 0.62 6.48
C CYS A 136 8.85 0.84 5.10
N LYS A 137 9.52 0.46 4.01
CA LYS A 137 9.02 0.66 2.63
C LYS A 137 8.00 -0.39 2.19
N HIS A 138 8.10 -1.63 2.67
CA HIS A 138 7.32 -2.75 2.12
C HIS A 138 6.32 -3.35 3.12
N PHE A 139 6.69 -3.46 4.40
CA PHE A 139 5.85 -4.09 5.42
C PHE A 139 4.94 -3.08 6.14
N VAL A 140 5.46 -1.90 6.51
CA VAL A 140 4.68 -0.88 7.24
C VAL A 140 3.43 -0.41 6.47
N PRO A 141 3.49 -0.08 5.16
CA PRO A 141 2.28 0.29 4.40
C PRO A 141 1.22 -0.81 4.45
N TRP A 142 1.65 -2.08 4.34
CA TRP A 142 0.75 -3.22 4.35
C TRP A 142 0.07 -3.39 5.71
N ILE A 143 0.82 -3.44 6.81
CA ILE A 143 0.25 -3.68 8.13
C ILE A 143 -0.66 -2.54 8.59
N VAL A 144 -0.31 -1.29 8.31
CA VAL A 144 -1.14 -0.13 8.67
C VAL A 144 -2.44 -0.13 7.85
N THR A 145 -2.36 -0.44 6.55
CA THR A 145 -3.55 -0.57 5.70
C THR A 145 -4.43 -1.72 6.16
N LEU A 146 -3.83 -2.86 6.54
CA LEU A 146 -4.55 -4.02 7.07
C LEU A 146 -5.30 -3.66 8.33
N ILE A 147 -4.61 -3.14 9.35
CA ILE A 147 -5.22 -2.71 10.62
C ILE A 147 -6.40 -1.79 10.34
N GLU A 148 -6.22 -0.80 9.48
CA GLU A 148 -7.28 0.16 9.20
C GLU A 148 -8.46 -0.43 8.42
N ALA A 149 -8.19 -1.29 7.44
CA ALA A 149 -9.22 -2.03 6.70
C ALA A 149 -10.08 -2.90 7.63
N LEU A 150 -9.45 -3.59 8.59
CA LEU A 150 -10.14 -4.40 9.59
C LEU A 150 -11.02 -3.52 10.49
N PHE A 151 -10.49 -2.39 10.98
CA PHE A 151 -11.23 -1.48 11.85
C PHE A 151 -12.43 -0.83 11.18
N VAL A 152 -12.32 -0.41 9.91
CA VAL A 152 -13.46 0.17 9.19
C VAL A 152 -14.39 -0.89 8.60
N ARG A 153 -14.04 -2.17 8.73
CA ARG A 153 -14.76 -3.31 8.14
C ARG A 153 -14.88 -3.18 6.62
N ALA A 154 -13.74 -2.85 5.99
CA ALA A 154 -13.66 -2.72 4.55
C ALA A 154 -14.06 -4.05 3.87
N ARG A 155 -14.67 -3.97 2.69
CA ARG A 155 -15.13 -5.14 1.93
C ARG A 155 -14.77 -4.98 0.47
N TYR A 156 -14.42 -6.09 -0.16
CA TYR A 156 -14.28 -6.13 -1.61
C TYR A 156 -15.63 -5.93 -2.28
N THR A 157 -15.61 -5.12 -3.34
CA THR A 157 -16.72 -4.91 -4.26
C THR A 157 -16.23 -5.09 -5.68
N VAL A 158 -17.15 -5.26 -6.64
CA VAL A 158 -16.80 -5.30 -8.08
C VAL A 158 -15.96 -4.09 -8.50
N ARG A 159 -16.22 -2.91 -7.92
CA ARG A 159 -15.43 -1.68 -8.16
C ARG A 159 -13.97 -1.83 -7.73
N THR A 160 -13.71 -2.57 -6.66
CA THR A 160 -12.34 -2.86 -6.20
C THR A 160 -11.60 -3.72 -7.22
N PHE A 161 -12.24 -4.76 -7.75
CA PHE A 161 -11.65 -5.62 -8.78
C PHE A 161 -11.35 -4.82 -10.05
N ALA A 162 -12.31 -4.02 -10.52
CA ALA A 162 -12.11 -3.14 -11.67
C ALA A 162 -10.95 -2.15 -11.44
N ALA A 163 -10.85 -1.55 -10.24
CA ALA A 163 -9.77 -0.64 -9.90
C ALA A 163 -8.39 -1.33 -9.92
N VAL A 164 -8.29 -2.59 -9.49
CA VAL A 164 -7.04 -3.37 -9.55
C VAL A 164 -6.63 -3.64 -10.99
N VAL A 165 -7.57 -4.01 -11.86
CA VAL A 165 -7.29 -4.22 -13.30
C VAL A 165 -6.83 -2.92 -13.95
N VAL A 166 -7.54 -1.82 -13.73
CA VAL A 166 -7.15 -0.50 -14.24
C VAL A 166 -5.76 -0.11 -13.73
N PHE A 167 -5.47 -0.32 -12.45
CA PHE A 167 -4.16 -0.05 -11.88
C PHE A 167 -3.05 -0.88 -12.53
N ALA A 168 -3.27 -2.17 -12.76
CA ALA A 168 -2.29 -3.04 -13.43
C ALA A 168 -1.98 -2.56 -14.85
N VAL A 169 -3.00 -2.16 -15.62
CA VAL A 169 -2.84 -1.62 -16.98
C VAL A 169 -2.09 -0.28 -16.96
N LEU A 170 -2.46 0.63 -16.05
CA LEU A 170 -1.78 1.93 -15.89
C LEU A 170 -0.33 1.73 -15.49
N TYR A 171 -0.07 0.81 -14.57
CA TYR A 171 1.29 0.51 -14.11
C TYR A 171 2.14 -0.10 -15.22
N TYR A 172 1.60 -1.07 -15.97
CA TYR A 172 2.27 -1.63 -17.14
C TYR A 172 2.60 -0.54 -18.18
N THR A 173 1.65 0.35 -18.45
CA THR A 173 1.86 1.47 -19.38
C THR A 173 2.98 2.38 -18.90
N LEU A 174 3.02 2.71 -17.61
CA LEU A 174 4.07 3.52 -17.01
C LEU A 174 5.46 2.88 -17.17
N ILE A 175 5.62 1.60 -16.81
CA ILE A 175 6.92 0.93 -16.89
C ILE A 175 7.35 0.70 -18.36
N ARG A 176 6.39 0.51 -19.27
CA ARG A 176 6.64 0.40 -20.71
C ARG A 176 7.15 1.72 -21.28
N THR A 177 6.52 2.83 -20.94
CA THR A 177 6.96 4.17 -21.36
C THR A 177 8.35 4.47 -20.81
N TYR A 178 8.61 4.13 -19.55
CA TYR A 178 9.96 4.23 -18.98
C TYR A 178 10.99 3.40 -19.75
N HIS A 179 10.68 2.14 -20.08
CA HIS A 179 11.56 1.29 -20.88
C HIS A 179 11.83 1.87 -22.27
N ALA A 180 10.80 2.40 -22.94
CA ALA A 180 10.95 3.02 -24.27
C ALA A 180 11.89 4.24 -24.25
N HIS A 181 11.90 5.02 -23.17
CA HIS A 181 12.78 6.20 -23.04
C HIS A 181 14.19 5.88 -22.53
N SER A 182 14.32 4.91 -21.61
CA SER A 182 15.59 4.63 -20.92
C SER A 182 16.34 3.43 -21.48
N GLY A 183 15.69 2.60 -22.30
CA GLY A 183 16.21 1.31 -22.76
C GLY A 183 16.35 0.27 -21.64
N LYS A 184 15.82 0.54 -20.44
CA LYS A 184 15.97 -0.31 -19.26
C LYS A 184 14.62 -0.52 -18.59
N TRP A 185 14.37 -1.76 -18.15
CA TRP A 185 13.20 -2.01 -17.31
C TRP A 185 13.46 -1.49 -15.90
N PRO A 186 12.41 -1.05 -15.17
CA PRO A 186 12.58 -0.62 -13.80
C PRO A 186 12.98 -1.76 -12.87
N TYR A 187 12.67 -3.02 -13.22
CA TYR A 187 13.08 -4.19 -12.45
C TYR A 187 14.03 -5.08 -13.24
N LYS A 188 15.09 -5.55 -12.60
CA LYS A 188 16.09 -6.41 -13.25
C LYS A 188 15.51 -7.72 -13.76
N PHE A 189 14.54 -8.32 -13.05
CA PHE A 189 13.90 -9.56 -13.50
C PHE A 189 13.02 -9.39 -14.74
N PHE A 190 12.78 -8.16 -15.21
CA PHE A 190 12.16 -7.90 -16.52
C PHE A 190 13.19 -7.82 -17.66
N ASN A 191 14.49 -7.71 -17.37
CA ASN A 191 15.51 -7.65 -18.40
C ASN A 191 15.52 -8.93 -19.26
N GLY A 192 15.58 -8.76 -20.58
CA GLY A 192 15.50 -9.86 -21.54
C GLY A 192 14.09 -10.45 -21.72
N GLN A 193 13.08 -9.95 -20.99
CA GLN A 193 11.69 -10.40 -21.17
C GLN A 193 11.01 -9.60 -22.29
N SER A 194 10.11 -10.27 -23.02
CA SER A 194 9.26 -9.60 -24.01
C SER A 194 8.19 -8.75 -23.33
N TYR A 195 7.68 -7.73 -24.04
CA TYR A 195 6.61 -6.85 -23.57
C TYR A 195 5.39 -7.62 -23.05
N THR A 196 5.00 -8.71 -23.72
CA THR A 196 3.89 -9.58 -23.32
C THR A 196 4.19 -10.32 -22.03
N LYS A 197 5.41 -10.86 -21.86
CA LYS A 197 5.80 -11.54 -20.61
C LYS A 197 5.77 -10.57 -19.43
N VAL A 198 6.27 -9.35 -19.62
CA VAL A 198 6.22 -8.31 -18.57
C VAL A 198 4.78 -7.96 -18.20
N LEU A 199 3.87 -7.81 -19.17
CA LEU A 199 2.45 -7.59 -18.90
C LEU A 199 1.85 -8.73 -18.07
N VAL A 200 2.10 -9.98 -18.47
CA VAL A 200 1.62 -11.17 -17.74
C VAL A 200 2.15 -11.17 -16.31
N LEU A 201 3.45 -10.89 -16.10
CA LEU A 201 4.04 -10.82 -14.77
C LEU A 201 3.36 -9.74 -13.90
N VAL A 202 3.15 -8.53 -14.44
CA VAL A 202 2.43 -7.46 -13.73
C VAL A 202 1.03 -7.92 -13.30
N CYS A 203 0.29 -8.58 -14.21
CA CYS A 203 -1.03 -9.12 -13.91
C CYS A 203 -0.98 -10.23 -12.83
N VAL A 204 0.00 -11.13 -12.88
CA VAL A 204 0.17 -12.21 -11.89
C VAL A 204 0.45 -11.64 -10.51
N PHE A 205 1.38 -10.68 -10.39
CA PHE A 205 1.66 -10.04 -9.10
C PHE A 205 0.43 -9.28 -8.55
N ALA A 206 -0.29 -8.54 -9.40
CA ALA A 206 -1.51 -7.86 -8.99
C ALA A 206 -2.60 -8.84 -8.54
N LEU A 207 -2.75 -9.98 -9.24
CA LEU A 207 -3.67 -11.04 -8.86
C LEU A 207 -3.28 -11.69 -7.53
N ALA A 208 -1.99 -11.95 -7.30
CA ALA A 208 -1.51 -12.50 -6.04
C ALA A 208 -1.83 -11.56 -4.87
N GLY A 209 -1.54 -10.27 -5.00
CA GLY A 209 -1.89 -9.27 -3.99
C GLY A 209 -3.40 -9.18 -3.73
N LEU A 210 -4.21 -9.31 -4.79
CA LEU A 210 -5.67 -9.33 -4.71
C LEU A 210 -6.17 -10.55 -3.92
N VAL A 211 -5.66 -11.74 -4.24
CA VAL A 211 -6.02 -12.99 -3.55
C VAL A 211 -5.66 -12.93 -2.07
N ILE A 212 -4.44 -12.46 -1.73
CA ILE A 212 -3.99 -12.30 -0.34
C ILE A 212 -4.95 -11.37 0.43
N ALA A 213 -5.16 -10.17 -0.09
CA ALA A 213 -5.96 -9.17 0.58
C ALA A 213 -7.45 -9.56 0.67
N TYR A 214 -8.01 -10.19 -0.37
CA TYR A 214 -9.35 -10.75 -0.36
C TYR A 214 -9.53 -11.82 0.72
N THR A 215 -8.60 -12.78 0.77
CA THR A 215 -8.62 -13.89 1.73
C THR A 215 -8.59 -13.37 3.16
N ILE A 216 -7.70 -12.43 3.46
CA ILE A 216 -7.59 -11.82 4.80
C ILE A 216 -8.92 -11.18 5.21
N LEU A 217 -9.53 -10.35 4.35
CA LEU A 217 -10.79 -9.69 4.69
C LEU A 217 -11.95 -10.69 4.82
N LYS A 218 -11.97 -11.77 4.03
CA LYS A 218 -12.97 -12.84 4.13
C LYS A 218 -12.84 -13.66 5.39
N VAL A 219 -11.63 -14.05 5.77
CA VAL A 219 -11.36 -14.76 7.02
C VAL A 219 -11.80 -13.90 8.21
N HIS A 220 -11.43 -12.62 8.23
CA HIS A 220 -11.87 -11.71 9.29
C HIS A 220 -13.40 -11.56 9.34
N GLU A 221 -14.06 -11.46 8.19
CA GLU A 221 -15.52 -11.42 8.12
C GLU A 221 -16.16 -12.69 8.69
N PHE A 222 -15.64 -13.86 8.35
CA PHE A 222 -16.10 -15.16 8.83
C PHE A 222 -15.93 -15.30 10.36
N VAL A 223 -14.72 -15.07 10.89
CA VAL A 223 -14.42 -15.15 12.32
C VAL A 223 -15.35 -14.25 13.13
N ARG A 224 -15.57 -13.01 12.65
CA ARG A 224 -16.43 -12.05 13.34
C ARG A 224 -17.90 -12.47 13.36
N ARG A 225 -18.43 -13.05 12.27
CA ARG A 225 -19.83 -13.53 12.22
C ARG A 225 -20.03 -14.64 13.25
N ASN A 226 -19.17 -15.65 13.24
CA ASN A 226 -19.23 -16.76 14.19
C ASN A 226 -19.17 -16.30 15.66
N TYR A 227 -18.32 -15.31 15.97
CA TYR A 227 -18.24 -14.73 17.30
C TYR A 227 -19.57 -14.07 17.74
N LEU A 228 -20.19 -13.29 16.86
CA LEU A 228 -21.45 -12.60 17.16
C LEU A 228 -22.62 -13.57 17.30
N ASP A 229 -22.64 -14.65 16.53
CA ASP A 229 -23.71 -15.66 16.60
C ASP A 229 -23.63 -16.43 17.92
N ARG A 230 -22.42 -16.80 18.38
CA ARG A 230 -22.20 -17.39 19.72
C ARG A 230 -22.60 -16.46 20.87
N GLN A 231 -22.41 -15.15 20.73
CA GLN A 231 -22.86 -14.20 21.74
C GLN A 231 -24.39 -14.08 21.82
N LYS A 232 -25.09 -14.26 20.70
CA LYS A 232 -26.56 -14.24 20.68
C LYS A 232 -27.15 -15.51 21.29
N SER A 233 -26.56 -16.67 21.04
CA SER A 233 -27.03 -17.94 21.63
C SER A 233 -26.87 -18.03 23.14
N ASN A 234 -25.93 -17.26 23.72
CA ASN A 234 -25.61 -17.30 25.15
C ASN A 234 -26.36 -16.24 25.99
N LYS A 235 -27.27 -15.46 25.40
CA LYS A 235 -28.11 -14.53 26.18
C LYS A 235 -29.30 -15.32 26.76
N PRO A 236 -29.47 -15.39 28.09
CA PRO A 236 -30.66 -15.99 28.68
C PRO A 236 -31.91 -15.21 28.21
N GLY A 237 -32.94 -15.96 27.83
CA GLY A 237 -34.24 -15.44 27.40
C GLY A 237 -35.05 -14.86 28.54
#